data_AF-A0A447JF91-F1
#
_entry.id   AF-A0A447JF91-F1
#
_cell.length_a   1.000
_cell.length_b   1.000
_cell.length_c   1.000
_cell.angle_alpha   90.00
_cell.angle_beta   90.00
_cell.angle_gamma   90.00
#
_symmetry.space_group_name_H-M   'P 1'
#
loop_
_entity.id
_entity.type
_entity.pdbx_description
1 polymer ?
#
loop_
_entity_poly.entity_id
_entity_poly.type
_entity_poly.pdbx_seq_one_letter_code
_entity_poly.pdbx_strand_id
1 'polypeptide(L)'
;MQTRAAAPKAFAAQGGNVMGTARYEHYDENPIKQVSQAPLATFSLDVDTGSYANVRRFLNQGQLPPPEAVRVEEMLNYFPAPQPVADKQDNTKPIAACIPMPFAVKYELAPSPWNAQRTLLKVDVQARDMQTSELPPANLVFLIDTSGSMQPAERLPLIQSALKLLVNDLRAQDNITIVTYAGGTHVALASTAGNNTTAIKAAIDNLDAYGSTGGEAGLRLAYEQAEKGFIKGGVNRILLTTDGDFNLGITDPKDIEALVKKEREKGITLSTLGVGDDNFKRSHDGENC
;
A
#
# COMPACT_ATOMS: atom_id res chain seq x y z
N MET A 1 50.34 -23.58 2.13
CA MET A 1 50.22 -23.31 3.58
C MET A 1 48.89 -22.61 3.77
N GLN A 2 47.88 -23.34 4.27
CA GLN A 2 46.51 -22.85 4.43
C GLN A 2 46.40 -22.03 5.71
N THR A 3 45.79 -20.86 5.64
CA THR A 3 45.31 -20.13 6.82
C THR A 3 43.89 -19.64 6.52
N ARG A 4 42.92 -20.39 7.03
CA ARG A 4 41.50 -20.01 7.08
C ARG A 4 41.33 -18.87 8.09
N ALA A 5 40.83 -17.73 7.65
CA ALA A 5 40.30 -16.70 8.53
C ALA A 5 38.94 -17.17 9.06
N ALA A 6 38.79 -17.21 10.38
CA ALA A 6 37.57 -17.61 11.06
C ALA A 6 36.50 -16.51 10.92
N ALA A 7 35.29 -16.91 10.49
CA ALA A 7 34.11 -16.07 10.54
C ALA A 7 33.75 -15.75 12.01
N PRO A 8 33.32 -14.52 12.36
CA PRO A 8 32.81 -14.23 13.68
C PRO A 8 31.52 -15.03 13.92
N LYS A 9 31.42 -15.60 15.12
CA LYS A 9 30.26 -16.38 15.57
C LYS A 9 28.99 -15.55 15.48
N ALA A 10 28.01 -16.05 14.73
CA ALA A 10 26.65 -15.55 14.73
C ALA A 10 26.11 -15.53 16.17
N PHE A 11 25.66 -14.36 16.62
CA PHE A 11 24.89 -14.24 17.85
C PHE A 11 23.56 -14.95 17.61
N ALA A 12 23.40 -16.15 18.16
CA ALA A 12 22.13 -16.85 18.17
C ALA A 12 21.18 -16.10 19.12
N ALA A 13 20.43 -15.14 18.58
CA ALA A 13 19.25 -14.63 19.25
C ALA A 13 18.21 -15.77 19.23
N GLN A 14 17.99 -16.41 20.37
CA GLN A 14 16.83 -17.26 20.57
C GLN A 14 15.59 -16.37 20.49
N GLY A 15 15.00 -16.29 19.29
CA GLY A 15 13.74 -15.60 19.05
C GLY A 15 12.62 -16.33 19.78
N GLY A 16 12.09 -15.70 20.83
CA GLY A 16 10.80 -16.06 21.39
C GLY A 16 9.75 -16.05 20.28
N ASN A 17 8.94 -17.10 20.26
CA ASN A 17 7.90 -17.33 19.28
C ASN A 17 6.81 -16.24 19.43
N VAL A 18 6.95 -15.13 18.70
CA VAL A 18 5.85 -14.17 18.52
C VAL A 18 4.92 -14.82 17.51
N MET A 19 3.82 -15.40 17.98
CA MET A 19 2.73 -15.88 17.13
C MET A 19 2.09 -14.67 16.44
N GLY A 20 2.68 -14.21 15.34
CA GLY A 20 2.07 -13.32 14.37
C GLY A 20 1.91 -14.09 13.05
N THR A 21 0.78 -13.92 12.35
CA THR A 21 0.52 -14.64 11.08
C THR A 21 1.13 -13.94 9.85
N ALA A 22 1.90 -12.87 10.07
CA ALA A 22 2.59 -12.14 9.02
C ALA A 22 3.55 -13.05 8.26
N ARG A 23 3.41 -13.11 6.94
CA ARG A 23 4.24 -13.93 6.06
C ARG A 23 5.16 -13.02 5.25
N TYR A 24 6.46 -13.15 5.52
CA TYR A 24 7.49 -12.48 4.74
C TYR A 24 8.07 -13.50 3.75
N GLU A 25 7.90 -13.23 2.46
CA GLU A 25 8.53 -14.05 1.43
C GLU A 25 10.05 -13.83 1.45
N HIS A 26 10.80 -14.92 1.31
CA HIS A 26 12.23 -14.84 1.10
C HIS A 26 12.52 -14.20 -0.25
N TYR A 27 13.55 -13.36 -0.31
CA TYR A 27 14.02 -12.77 -1.55
C TYR A 27 15.52 -12.98 -1.69
N ASP A 28 15.95 -13.36 -2.89
CA ASP A 28 17.35 -13.53 -3.21
C ASP A 28 17.99 -12.17 -3.48
N GLU A 29 19.18 -11.95 -2.92
CA GLU A 29 19.98 -10.78 -3.28
C GLU A 29 20.34 -10.82 -4.77
N ASN A 30 20.33 -9.65 -5.41
CA ASN A 30 20.73 -9.55 -6.81
C ASN A 30 22.19 -9.99 -6.99
N PRO A 31 22.46 -11.03 -7.82
CA PRO A 31 23.80 -11.55 -7.98
C PRO A 31 24.71 -10.55 -8.72
N ILE A 32 26.01 -10.68 -8.49
CA ILE A 32 27.00 -9.95 -9.29
C ILE A 32 26.99 -10.50 -10.72
N LYS A 33 26.69 -9.64 -11.69
CA LYS A 33 26.68 -9.98 -13.11
C LYS A 33 27.90 -9.40 -13.82
N GLN A 34 28.47 -10.16 -14.75
CA GLN A 34 29.55 -9.68 -15.62
C GLN A 34 28.95 -8.90 -16.80
N VAL A 35 29.34 -7.63 -16.94
CA VAL A 35 28.78 -6.72 -17.97
C VAL A 35 28.98 -7.25 -19.39
N SER A 36 30.09 -7.93 -19.67
CA SER A 36 30.34 -8.51 -21.00
C SER A 36 29.37 -9.65 -21.37
N GLN A 37 28.68 -10.25 -20.40
CA GLN A 37 27.68 -11.30 -20.62
C GLN A 37 26.26 -10.76 -20.51
N ALA A 38 26.01 -9.87 -19.54
CA ALA A 38 24.71 -9.26 -19.30
C ALA A 38 24.88 -7.73 -19.17
N PRO A 39 24.97 -7.00 -20.31
CA PRO A 39 25.21 -5.55 -20.31
C PRO A 39 23.97 -4.73 -19.96
N LEU A 40 22.80 -5.37 -19.80
CA LEU A 40 21.54 -4.73 -19.50
C LEU A 40 21.17 -4.92 -18.03
N ALA A 41 20.94 -3.80 -17.33
CA ALA A 41 20.35 -3.78 -16.00
C ALA A 41 18.89 -3.34 -16.11
N THR A 42 17.99 -4.18 -15.65
CA THR A 42 16.56 -3.88 -15.54
C THR A 42 16.20 -3.79 -14.07
N PHE A 43 15.40 -2.79 -13.71
CA PHE A 43 14.83 -2.65 -12.38
C PHE A 43 13.37 -2.24 -12.52
N SER A 44 12.53 -2.74 -11.62
CA SER A 44 11.14 -2.33 -11.53
C SER A 44 11.05 -0.95 -10.90
N LEU A 45 10.19 -0.09 -11.42
CA LEU A 45 9.82 1.17 -10.77
C LEU A 45 8.77 0.86 -9.70
N ASP A 46 9.21 0.27 -8.60
CA ASP A 46 8.40 0.05 -7.42
C ASP A 46 8.62 1.23 -6.44
N VAL A 47 7.53 1.76 -5.91
CA VAL A 47 7.52 2.86 -4.92
C VAL A 47 7.04 2.39 -3.55
N ASP A 48 6.99 1.07 -3.33
CA ASP A 48 6.64 0.49 -2.05
C ASP A 48 7.51 1.07 -0.92
N THR A 49 6.86 1.39 0.19
CA THR A 49 7.48 1.97 1.38
C THR A 49 7.15 1.18 2.66
N GLY A 50 6.51 0.02 2.51
CA GLY A 50 5.90 -0.73 3.63
C GLY A 50 6.93 -1.28 4.61
N SER A 51 8.07 -1.77 4.11
CA SER A 51 9.14 -2.35 4.90
C SER A 51 9.68 -1.39 5.95
N TYR A 52 9.95 -0.12 5.60
CA TYR A 52 10.45 0.84 6.57
C TYR A 52 9.44 1.07 7.70
N ALA A 53 8.16 1.23 7.37
CA ALA A 53 7.12 1.42 8.38
C ALA A 53 7.04 0.22 9.34
N ASN A 54 7.16 -0.99 8.82
CA ASN A 54 7.17 -2.21 9.61
C ASN A 54 8.45 -2.36 10.46
N VAL A 55 9.62 -2.07 9.89
CA VAL A 55 10.90 -2.02 10.63
C VAL A 55 10.82 -1.02 11.77
N ARG A 56 10.32 0.19 11.52
CA ARG A 56 10.12 1.21 12.56
C ARG A 56 9.18 0.72 13.66
N ARG A 57 8.11 -0.01 13.33
CA ARG A 57 7.20 -0.61 14.30
C ARG A 57 7.93 -1.58 15.24
N PHE A 58 8.68 -2.54 14.71
CA PHE A 58 9.47 -3.48 15.51
C PHE A 58 10.45 -2.75 16.44
N LEU A 59 11.19 -1.78 15.89
CA LEU A 59 12.18 -1.02 16.67
C LEU A 59 11.54 -0.18 17.78
N ASN A 60 10.39 0.45 17.52
CA ASN A 60 9.63 1.19 18.54
C ASN A 60 9.09 0.28 19.65
N GLN A 61 8.89 -1.01 19.37
CA GLN A 61 8.51 -2.02 20.35
C GLN A 61 9.73 -2.65 21.06
N GLY A 62 10.94 -2.18 20.77
CA GLY A 62 12.18 -2.73 21.34
C GLY A 62 12.55 -4.11 20.79
N GLN A 63 12.00 -4.49 19.64
CA GLN A 63 12.24 -5.76 18.98
C GLN A 63 13.04 -5.58 17.69
N LEU A 64 13.86 -6.56 17.34
CA LEU A 64 14.50 -6.59 16.03
C LEU A 64 13.51 -7.13 15.00
N PRO A 65 13.42 -6.51 13.80
CA PRO A 65 12.63 -7.09 12.72
C PRO A 65 13.27 -8.40 12.25
N PRO A 66 12.47 -9.37 11.78
CA PRO A 66 13.03 -10.52 11.08
C PRO A 66 13.75 -10.03 9.81
N PRO A 67 14.86 -10.67 9.38
CA PRO A 67 15.62 -10.24 8.20
C PRO A 67 14.75 -10.07 6.95
N GLU A 68 13.78 -10.97 6.76
CA GLU A 68 12.86 -10.93 5.62
C GLU A 68 11.89 -9.73 5.63
N ALA A 69 11.65 -9.09 6.77
CA ALA A 69 10.85 -7.87 6.83
C ALA A 69 11.62 -6.63 6.35
N VAL A 70 12.94 -6.73 6.20
CA VAL A 70 13.83 -5.65 5.77
C VAL A 70 14.01 -5.74 4.26
N ARG A 71 13.44 -4.80 3.51
CA ARG A 71 13.59 -4.66 2.05
C ARG A 71 14.35 -3.38 1.77
N VAL A 72 15.56 -3.50 1.21
CA VAL A 72 16.50 -2.38 1.07
C VAL A 72 15.91 -1.27 0.20
N GLU A 73 15.26 -1.64 -0.89
CA GLU A 73 14.59 -0.75 -1.83
C GLU A 73 13.48 0.07 -1.14
N GLU A 74 12.61 -0.57 -0.37
CA GLU A 74 11.51 0.10 0.33
C GLU A 74 12.02 0.96 1.51
N MET A 75 13.15 0.59 2.12
CA MET A 75 13.83 1.43 3.11
C MET A 75 14.39 2.71 2.53
N LEU A 76 14.90 2.67 1.31
CA LEU A 76 15.40 3.85 0.59
C LEU A 76 14.22 4.70 0.08
N ASN A 77 13.20 4.07 -0.52
CA ASN A 77 12.04 4.73 -1.10
C ASN A 77 11.14 5.43 -0.08
N TYR A 78 11.15 5.00 1.20
CA TYR A 78 10.35 5.63 2.26
C TYR A 78 10.64 7.12 2.43
N PHE A 79 11.87 7.54 2.13
CA PHE A 79 12.27 8.93 2.27
C PHE A 79 12.16 9.65 0.93
N PRO A 80 11.24 10.62 0.79
CA PRO A 80 11.14 11.39 -0.43
C PRO A 80 12.46 12.12 -0.71
N ALA A 81 12.82 12.19 -1.99
CA ALA A 81 14.01 12.92 -2.40
C ALA A 81 13.93 14.38 -1.92
N PRO A 82 15.01 14.94 -1.32
CA PRO A 82 14.98 16.26 -0.70
C PRO A 82 14.80 17.40 -1.70
N GLN A 83 14.93 17.15 -3.00
CA GLN A 83 14.63 18.11 -4.06
C GLN A 83 13.97 17.40 -5.25
N PRO A 84 13.03 18.07 -5.96
CA PRO A 84 12.58 17.58 -7.26
C PRO A 84 13.78 17.44 -8.18
N VAL A 85 13.73 16.46 -9.08
CA VAL A 85 14.78 16.24 -10.08
C VAL A 85 14.94 17.53 -10.89
N ALA A 86 15.97 18.33 -10.63
CA ALA A 86 16.19 19.66 -11.23
C ALA A 86 17.11 19.60 -12.46
N ASP A 87 16.91 20.53 -13.40
CA ASP A 87 17.70 20.64 -14.63
C ASP A 87 19.20 20.82 -14.31
N LYS A 88 20.06 20.12 -15.06
CA LYS A 88 21.52 20.26 -14.95
C LYS A 88 22.02 21.68 -15.29
N GLN A 89 21.21 22.48 -16.00
CA GLN A 89 21.54 23.86 -16.38
C GLN A 89 20.95 24.91 -15.43
N ASP A 90 19.93 24.57 -14.66
CA ASP A 90 19.27 25.49 -13.73
C ASP A 90 18.70 24.73 -12.52
N ASN A 91 19.45 24.76 -11.42
CA ASN A 91 19.13 24.09 -10.15
C ASN A 91 17.85 24.66 -9.49
N THR A 92 17.23 25.68 -10.08
CA THR A 92 15.97 26.28 -9.62
C THR A 92 14.75 25.79 -10.40
N LYS A 93 14.93 25.02 -11.49
CA LYS A 93 13.84 24.51 -12.32
C LYS A 93 13.77 22.98 -12.27
N PRO A 94 12.63 22.39 -11.89
CA PRO A 94 12.41 20.96 -12.02
C PRO A 94 12.56 20.54 -13.48
N ILE A 95 13.20 19.40 -13.75
CA ILE A 95 13.04 18.65 -15.01
C ILE A 95 11.57 18.22 -15.03
N ALA A 96 10.76 18.99 -15.74
CA ALA A 96 9.36 18.65 -15.93
C ALA A 96 9.28 17.38 -16.77
N ALA A 97 8.67 16.33 -16.22
CA ALA A 97 8.16 15.24 -17.02
C ALA A 97 7.15 15.81 -18.04
N CYS A 98 7.48 15.74 -19.32
CA CYS A 98 6.73 16.31 -20.43
C CYS A 98 6.36 15.21 -21.40
N ILE A 99 5.22 15.28 -22.09
CA ILE A 99 4.93 14.34 -23.18
C ILE A 99 5.99 14.55 -24.28
N PRO A 100 6.69 13.50 -24.78
CA PRO A 100 6.40 12.06 -24.60
C PRO A 100 7.19 11.32 -23.49
N MET A 101 7.97 12.01 -22.65
CA MET A 101 8.76 11.46 -21.55
C MET A 101 8.11 11.74 -20.17
N PRO A 102 7.21 10.88 -19.67
CA PRO A 102 6.44 11.10 -18.44
C PRO A 102 7.25 10.96 -17.13
N PHE A 103 8.57 10.80 -17.23
CA PHE A 103 9.48 10.67 -16.10
C PHE A 103 10.74 11.52 -16.31
N ALA A 104 11.25 12.09 -15.22
CA ALA A 104 12.58 12.67 -15.14
C ALA A 104 13.54 11.68 -14.47
N VAL A 105 14.77 11.58 -14.96
CA VAL A 105 15.79 10.67 -14.42
C VAL A 105 17.07 11.45 -14.10
N LYS A 106 17.57 11.28 -12.87
CA LYS A 106 18.88 11.77 -12.43
C LYS A 106 19.69 10.60 -11.90
N TYR A 107 21.01 10.69 -12.04
CA TYR A 107 21.90 9.72 -11.43
C TYR A 107 23.07 10.40 -10.72
N GLU A 108 23.57 9.74 -9.68
CA GLU A 108 24.72 10.16 -8.89
C GLU A 108 25.67 8.96 -8.71
N LEU A 109 26.97 9.24 -8.77
CA LEU A 109 28.02 8.25 -8.60
C LEU A 109 28.85 8.61 -7.36
N ALA A 110 29.12 7.63 -6.50
CA ALA A 110 29.98 7.79 -5.35
C ALA A 110 30.86 6.54 -5.15
N PRO A 111 32.08 6.66 -4.59
CA PRO A 111 32.82 5.49 -4.14
C PRO A 111 32.01 4.66 -3.15
N SER A 112 32.05 3.34 -3.26
CA SER A 112 31.37 2.46 -2.31
C SER A 112 32.09 2.51 -0.95
N PRO A 113 31.39 2.75 0.17
CA PRO A 113 32.04 2.88 1.48
C PRO A 113 32.55 1.54 2.03
N TRP A 114 32.09 0.41 1.49
CA TRP A 114 32.53 -0.93 1.89
C TRP A 114 33.52 -1.58 0.90
N ASN A 115 33.75 -0.99 -0.27
CA ASN A 115 34.72 -1.52 -1.24
C ASN A 115 35.27 -0.42 -2.15
N ALA A 116 36.53 -0.02 -1.93
CA ALA A 116 37.19 1.04 -2.68
C ALA A 116 37.37 0.76 -4.19
N GLN A 117 37.22 -0.49 -4.64
CA GLN A 117 37.25 -0.86 -6.06
C GLN A 117 35.87 -0.79 -6.73
N ARG A 118 34.82 -0.40 -5.98
CA ARG A 118 33.44 -0.34 -6.47
C ARG A 118 32.90 1.08 -6.42
N THR A 119 32.02 1.38 -7.37
CA THR A 119 31.27 2.65 -7.41
C THR A 119 29.81 2.34 -7.14
N LEU A 120 29.18 3.13 -6.29
CA LEU A 120 27.75 3.14 -6.05
C LEU A 120 27.09 4.07 -7.07
N LEU A 121 26.06 3.57 -7.75
CA LEU A 121 25.19 4.34 -8.63
C LEU A 121 23.84 4.51 -7.94
N LYS A 122 23.42 5.74 -7.71
CA LYS A 122 22.07 6.10 -7.31
C LYS A 122 21.32 6.62 -8.52
N VAL A 123 20.11 6.13 -8.76
CA VAL A 123 19.22 6.62 -9.83
C VAL A 123 17.94 7.12 -9.17
N ASP A 124 17.63 8.40 -9.37
CA ASP A 124 16.39 9.01 -8.94
C ASP A 124 15.46 9.12 -10.16
N VAL A 125 14.27 8.54 -10.05
CA VAL A 125 13.23 8.59 -11.10
C VAL A 125 12.00 9.28 -10.52
N GLN A 126 11.56 10.36 -11.17
CA GLN A 126 10.39 11.12 -10.74
C GLN A 126 9.36 11.17 -11.86
N ALA A 127 8.13 10.71 -11.58
CA ALA A 127 7.00 10.87 -12.50
C ALA A 127 6.48 12.30 -12.47
N ARG A 128 5.73 12.68 -13.52
CA ARG A 128 5.00 13.95 -13.52
C ARG A 128 4.08 14.03 -12.30
N ASP A 129 4.26 15.08 -11.51
CA ASP A 129 3.30 15.41 -10.44
C ASP A 129 2.01 15.93 -11.11
N MET A 130 0.95 15.13 -11.01
CA MET A 130 -0.38 15.55 -11.45
C MET A 130 -1.02 16.32 -10.31
N GLN A 131 -1.35 17.59 -10.54
CA GLN A 131 -2.08 18.35 -9.54
C GLN A 131 -3.40 17.64 -9.23
N THR A 132 -3.76 17.55 -7.94
CA THR A 132 -5.00 16.92 -7.47
C THR A 132 -6.25 17.48 -8.18
N SER A 133 -6.21 18.72 -8.66
CA SER A 133 -7.27 19.36 -9.46
C SER A 133 -7.48 18.72 -10.85
N GLU A 134 -6.47 18.07 -11.42
CA GLU A 134 -6.53 17.41 -12.74
C GLU A 134 -7.07 15.96 -12.64
N LEU A 135 -7.23 15.42 -11.43
CA LEU A 135 -7.75 14.07 -11.24
C LEU A 135 -9.25 14.01 -11.63
N PRO A 136 -9.70 12.92 -12.27
CA PRO A 136 -11.13 12.69 -12.51
C PRO A 136 -11.90 12.71 -11.19
N PRO A 137 -13.21 13.04 -11.19
CA PRO A 137 -14.04 12.89 -10.01
C PRO A 137 -14.06 11.44 -9.52
N ALA A 138 -14.04 11.23 -8.21
CA ALA A 138 -14.00 9.90 -7.62
C ALA A 138 -15.29 9.55 -6.87
N ASN A 139 -15.79 8.33 -7.05
CA ASN A 139 -16.80 7.70 -6.22
C ASN A 139 -16.12 6.59 -5.41
N LEU A 140 -15.96 6.85 -4.12
CA LEU A 140 -15.24 5.99 -3.18
C LEU A 140 -16.24 5.34 -2.21
N VAL A 141 -16.34 4.01 -2.27
CA VAL A 141 -17.17 3.24 -1.34
C VAL A 141 -16.26 2.50 -0.38
N PHE A 142 -16.31 2.84 0.90
CA PHE A 142 -15.58 2.13 1.94
C PHE A 142 -16.45 1.00 2.48
N LEU A 143 -15.99 -0.23 2.32
CA LEU A 143 -16.58 -1.42 2.92
C LEU A 143 -15.75 -1.78 4.15
N ILE A 144 -16.25 -1.42 5.33
CA ILE A 144 -15.49 -1.47 6.58
C ILE A 144 -15.94 -2.66 7.44
N ASP A 145 -14.99 -3.53 7.77
CA ASP A 145 -15.18 -4.54 8.80
C ASP A 145 -15.34 -3.87 10.16
N THR A 146 -16.46 -4.11 10.82
CA THR A 146 -16.73 -3.64 12.18
C THR A 146 -16.94 -4.82 13.13
N SER A 147 -16.38 -5.98 12.83
CA SER A 147 -16.43 -7.15 13.74
C SER A 147 -15.63 -6.89 15.02
N GLY A 148 -15.90 -7.68 16.07
CA GLY A 148 -15.23 -7.51 17.37
C GLY A 148 -13.70 -7.60 17.31
N SER A 149 -13.12 -8.30 16.33
CA SER A 149 -11.67 -8.36 16.15
C SER A 149 -11.08 -7.02 15.71
N MET A 150 -11.87 -6.09 15.18
CA MET A 150 -11.42 -4.77 14.74
C MET A 150 -11.25 -3.75 15.88
N GLN A 151 -11.57 -4.11 17.12
CA GLN A 151 -11.47 -3.25 18.32
C GLN A 151 -10.06 -2.71 18.67
N PRO A 152 -8.96 -3.49 18.53
CA PRO A 152 -7.61 -3.03 18.84
C PRO A 152 -7.21 -1.74 18.11
N ALA A 153 -6.35 -0.93 18.74
CA ALA A 153 -5.98 0.41 18.28
C ALA A 153 -5.35 0.43 16.88
N GLU A 154 -4.68 -0.65 16.50
CA GLU A 154 -4.02 -0.84 15.21
C GLU A 154 -4.96 -1.27 14.07
N ARG A 155 -6.29 -1.32 14.31
CA ARG A 155 -7.32 -1.79 13.35
C ARG A 155 -8.37 -0.72 13.05
N LEU A 156 -9.62 -0.84 13.53
CA LEU A 156 -10.68 0.15 13.24
C LEU A 156 -10.30 1.58 13.66
N PRO A 157 -9.71 1.81 14.85
CA PRO A 157 -9.26 3.16 15.24
C PRO A 157 -8.20 3.74 14.29
N LEU A 158 -7.31 2.89 13.74
CA LEU A 158 -6.36 3.30 12.71
C LEU A 158 -7.06 3.66 11.41
N ILE A 159 -8.06 2.88 10.98
CA ILE A 159 -8.87 3.16 9.79
C ILE A 159 -9.64 4.48 9.96
N GLN A 160 -10.27 4.71 11.11
CA GLN A 160 -10.95 5.97 11.42
C GLN A 160 -9.99 7.17 11.31
N SER A 161 -8.77 7.02 11.83
CA SER A 161 -7.74 8.06 11.73
C SER A 161 -7.30 8.32 10.29
N ALA A 162 -7.08 7.26 9.51
CA ALA A 162 -6.71 7.36 8.09
C ALA A 162 -7.83 7.98 7.24
N LEU A 163 -9.09 7.60 7.46
CA LEU A 163 -10.24 8.17 6.78
C LEU A 163 -10.39 9.66 7.10
N LYS A 164 -10.19 10.08 8.35
CA LYS A 164 -10.21 11.50 8.72
C LYS A 164 -9.14 12.33 8.02
N LEU A 165 -7.99 11.74 7.73
CA LEU A 165 -6.95 12.38 6.92
C LEU A 165 -7.43 12.51 5.46
N LEU A 166 -7.92 11.42 4.87
CA LEU A 166 -8.46 11.42 3.51
C LEU A 166 -9.56 12.47 3.32
N VAL A 167 -10.46 12.64 4.30
CA VAL A 167 -11.54 13.64 4.23
C VAL A 167 -11.03 15.06 4.00
N ASN A 168 -9.81 15.38 4.42
CA ASN A 168 -9.25 16.72 4.20
C ASN A 168 -8.82 16.95 2.74
N ASP A 169 -8.61 15.87 1.98
CA ASP A 169 -8.15 15.91 0.58
C ASP A 169 -9.30 15.65 -0.42
N LEU A 170 -10.49 15.28 0.06
CA LEU A 170 -11.67 15.07 -0.80
C LEU A 170 -12.17 16.40 -1.39
N ARG A 171 -12.52 16.38 -2.68
CA ARG A 171 -13.05 17.54 -3.39
C ARG A 171 -14.58 17.50 -3.41
N ALA A 172 -15.20 18.64 -3.71
CA ALA A 172 -16.66 18.74 -3.81
C ALA A 172 -17.30 17.86 -4.90
N GLN A 173 -16.52 17.49 -5.92
CA GLN A 173 -16.94 16.60 -7.01
C GLN A 173 -16.75 15.11 -6.68
N ASP A 174 -16.01 14.80 -5.61
CA ASP A 174 -15.80 13.44 -5.16
C ASP A 174 -16.96 13.02 -4.24
N ASN A 175 -17.33 11.76 -4.27
CA ASN A 175 -18.35 11.16 -3.41
C ASN A 175 -17.73 10.09 -2.53
N ILE A 176 -18.16 10.05 -1.27
CA ILE A 176 -17.81 9.01 -0.33
C ILE A 176 -19.07 8.32 0.20
N THR A 177 -19.03 7.00 0.26
CA THR A 177 -20.05 6.16 0.89
C THR A 177 -19.35 5.25 1.89
N ILE A 178 -19.96 5.02 3.06
CA ILE A 178 -19.44 4.07 4.06
C ILE A 178 -20.48 2.99 4.28
N VAL A 179 -20.08 1.75 3.99
CA VAL A 179 -20.83 0.53 4.25
C VAL A 179 -20.06 -0.24 5.31
N THR A 180 -20.75 -0.67 6.37
CA THR A 180 -20.16 -1.51 7.41
C THR A 180 -20.67 -2.94 7.28
N TYR A 181 -19.83 -3.89 7.65
CA TYR A 181 -20.22 -5.28 7.79
C TYR A 181 -19.66 -5.88 9.08
N ALA A 182 -20.53 -6.62 9.76
CA ALA A 182 -20.22 -7.48 10.89
C ALA A 182 -21.32 -8.55 10.95
N GLY A 183 -22.07 -8.66 12.04
CA GLY A 183 -23.22 -9.58 12.15
C GLY A 183 -24.40 -9.21 11.24
N GLY A 184 -24.34 -8.01 10.64
CA GLY A 184 -25.26 -7.51 9.62
C GLY A 184 -24.53 -6.50 8.74
N THR A 185 -25.24 -5.95 7.75
CA THR A 185 -24.71 -4.95 6.82
C THR A 185 -25.51 -3.67 6.89
N HIS A 186 -24.82 -2.55 6.89
CA HIS A 186 -25.45 -1.25 7.06
C HIS A 186 -24.75 -0.19 6.22
N VAL A 187 -25.51 0.76 5.70
CA VAL A 187 -24.97 1.96 5.06
C VAL A 187 -24.81 3.03 6.14
N ALA A 188 -23.64 3.08 6.76
CA ALA A 188 -23.33 4.06 7.81
C ALA A 188 -23.26 5.50 7.29
N LEU A 189 -22.90 5.67 6.01
CA LEU A 189 -22.96 6.95 5.31
C LEU A 189 -23.40 6.71 3.87
N ALA A 190 -24.54 7.26 3.49
CA ALA A 190 -24.97 7.29 2.10
C ALA A 190 -24.06 8.18 1.26
N SER A 191 -24.09 8.03 -0.08
CA SER A 191 -23.25 8.81 -1.00
C SER A 191 -23.31 10.30 -0.68
N THR A 192 -22.17 10.83 -0.21
CA THR A 192 -22.04 12.19 0.31
C THR A 192 -20.89 12.89 -0.39
N ALA A 193 -21.09 14.14 -0.82
CA ALA A 193 -20.06 14.94 -1.46
C ALA A 193 -18.87 15.20 -0.52
N GLY A 194 -17.65 15.13 -1.05
CA GLY A 194 -16.41 15.17 -0.29
C GLY A 194 -16.18 16.44 0.52
N ASN A 195 -16.80 17.55 0.12
CA ASN A 195 -16.75 18.81 0.85
C ASN A 195 -17.68 18.87 2.07
N ASN A 196 -18.56 17.88 2.28
CA ASN A 196 -19.36 17.77 3.50
C ASN A 196 -18.57 17.08 4.63
N THR A 197 -17.43 17.67 4.98
CA THR A 197 -16.45 17.07 5.90
C THR A 197 -17.03 16.77 7.27
N THR A 198 -18.00 17.59 7.73
CA THR A 198 -18.64 17.42 9.04
C THR A 198 -19.48 16.15 9.10
N ALA A 199 -20.34 15.90 8.10
CA ALA A 199 -21.15 14.69 8.06
C ALA A 199 -20.29 13.43 7.93
N ILE A 200 -19.24 13.51 7.10
CA ILE A 200 -18.34 12.38 6.87
C ILE A 200 -17.56 12.04 8.16
N LYS A 201 -16.96 13.05 8.82
CA LYS A 201 -16.21 12.85 10.07
C LYS A 201 -17.11 12.30 11.17
N ALA A 202 -18.34 12.80 11.30
CA ALA A 202 -19.30 12.29 12.27
C ALA A 202 -19.69 10.82 12.00
N ALA A 203 -19.87 10.42 10.73
CA ALA A 203 -20.13 9.03 10.38
C ALA A 203 -18.94 8.13 10.71
N ILE A 204 -17.70 8.59 10.49
CA ILE A 204 -16.48 7.87 10.85
C ILE A 204 -16.37 7.71 12.38
N ASP A 205 -16.66 8.77 13.14
CA ASP A 205 -16.61 8.76 14.61
C ASP A 205 -17.61 7.78 15.24
N ASN A 206 -18.74 7.54 14.58
CA ASN A 206 -19.78 6.61 15.04
C ASN A 206 -19.54 5.15 14.62
N LEU A 207 -18.40 4.84 13.99
CA LEU A 207 -18.05 3.45 13.67
C LEU A 207 -17.59 2.73 14.94
N ASP A 208 -18.30 1.67 15.31
CA ASP A 208 -17.99 0.84 16.47
C ASP A 208 -17.82 -0.62 16.07
N ALA A 209 -16.81 -1.27 16.65
CA ALA A 209 -16.51 -2.68 16.40
C ALA A 209 -17.31 -3.61 17.32
N TYR A 210 -18.24 -4.39 16.77
CA TYR A 210 -19.09 -5.35 17.48
C TYR A 210 -19.55 -6.53 16.58
N GLY A 211 -19.83 -7.67 17.20
CA GLY A 211 -20.45 -8.83 16.53
C GLY A 211 -19.49 -9.74 15.75
N SER A 212 -20.06 -10.73 15.07
CA SER A 212 -19.35 -11.70 14.20
C SER A 212 -19.16 -11.16 12.78
N THR A 213 -18.49 -11.89 11.89
CA THR A 213 -18.24 -11.46 10.49
C THR A 213 -19.28 -12.05 9.53
N GLY A 214 -19.89 -11.21 8.68
CA GLY A 214 -20.95 -11.59 7.72
C GLY A 214 -20.81 -10.84 6.40
N GLY A 215 -19.72 -11.10 5.68
CA GLY A 215 -19.27 -10.15 4.65
C GLY A 215 -19.90 -10.25 3.24
N GLU A 216 -20.57 -11.32 2.84
CA GLU A 216 -21.12 -11.48 1.47
C GLU A 216 -22.11 -10.37 1.15
N ALA A 217 -23.07 -10.20 2.06
CA ALA A 217 -24.07 -9.17 1.95
C ALA A 217 -23.41 -7.77 1.93
N GLY A 218 -22.27 -7.61 2.60
CA GLY A 218 -21.53 -6.35 2.67
C GLY A 218 -20.91 -6.02 1.32
N LEU A 219 -20.29 -7.01 0.67
CA LEU A 219 -19.71 -6.84 -0.65
C LEU A 219 -20.77 -6.51 -1.71
N ARG A 220 -21.91 -7.23 -1.69
CA ARG A 220 -23.02 -6.96 -2.61
C ARG A 220 -23.60 -5.56 -2.39
N LEU A 221 -23.82 -5.17 -1.14
CA LEU A 221 -24.31 -3.84 -0.79
C LEU A 221 -23.32 -2.74 -1.21
N ALA A 222 -22.01 -2.96 -1.03
CA ALA A 222 -20.99 -2.02 -1.47
C ALA A 222 -21.02 -1.83 -3.00
N TYR A 223 -21.16 -2.91 -3.78
CA TYR A 223 -21.34 -2.79 -5.23
C TYR A 223 -22.62 -2.06 -5.60
N GLU A 224 -23.74 -2.34 -4.94
CA GLU A 224 -25.00 -1.62 -5.16
C GLU A 224 -24.85 -0.10 -4.91
N GLN A 225 -24.16 0.28 -3.83
CA GLN A 225 -23.88 1.70 -3.55
C GLN A 225 -22.91 2.30 -4.58
N ALA A 226 -21.89 1.54 -5.01
CA ALA A 226 -20.94 1.98 -6.02
C ALA A 226 -21.63 2.22 -7.37
N GLU A 227 -22.57 1.36 -7.77
CA GLU A 227 -23.39 1.53 -8.96
C GLU A 227 -24.32 2.74 -8.86
N LYS A 228 -24.98 2.95 -7.71
CA LYS A 228 -25.84 4.12 -7.48
C LYS A 228 -25.09 5.44 -7.58
N GLY A 229 -23.86 5.48 -7.09
CA GLY A 229 -22.97 6.65 -7.13
C GLY A 229 -22.08 6.73 -8.37
N PHE A 230 -22.30 5.87 -9.38
CA PHE A 230 -21.35 5.69 -10.47
C PHE A 230 -21.10 6.97 -11.28
N ILE A 231 -19.82 7.30 -11.47
CA ILE A 231 -19.37 8.46 -12.23
C ILE A 231 -18.76 7.99 -13.55
N LYS A 232 -19.42 8.28 -14.67
CA LYS A 232 -18.91 7.96 -16.01
C LYS A 232 -17.63 8.76 -16.29
N GLY A 233 -16.54 8.08 -16.63
CA GLY A 233 -15.23 8.69 -16.86
C GLY A 233 -14.52 9.14 -15.57
N GLY A 234 -15.10 8.86 -14.40
CA GLY A 234 -14.50 9.07 -13.09
C GLY A 234 -13.84 7.81 -12.54
N VAL A 235 -13.25 7.94 -11.36
CA VAL A 235 -12.71 6.81 -10.60
C VAL A 235 -13.84 6.20 -9.78
N ASN A 236 -14.21 4.95 -10.03
CA ASN A 236 -15.19 4.22 -9.23
C ASN A 236 -14.50 3.08 -8.50
N ARG A 237 -14.40 3.18 -7.17
CA ARG A 237 -13.60 2.25 -6.38
C ARG A 237 -14.26 1.91 -5.06
N ILE A 238 -14.26 0.62 -4.75
CA ILE A 238 -14.57 0.07 -3.45
C ILE A 238 -13.26 -0.18 -2.71
N LEU A 239 -13.15 0.33 -1.49
CA LEU A 239 -12.04 0.07 -0.57
C LEU A 239 -12.56 -0.79 0.57
N LEU A 240 -12.20 -2.07 0.56
CA LEU A 240 -12.48 -3.00 1.63
C LEU A 240 -11.42 -2.87 2.72
N THR A 241 -11.82 -2.72 3.97
CA THR A 241 -10.89 -2.68 5.12
C THR A 241 -11.19 -3.81 6.09
N THR A 242 -10.22 -4.66 6.41
CA THR A 242 -10.40 -5.87 7.25
C THR A 242 -9.12 -6.22 8.00
N ASP A 243 -9.20 -7.00 9.07
CA ASP A 243 -8.08 -7.59 9.78
C ASP A 243 -7.67 -8.98 9.25
N GLY A 244 -7.98 -9.27 7.98
CA GLY A 244 -7.42 -10.40 7.24
C GLY A 244 -8.17 -11.72 7.41
N ASP A 245 -9.18 -11.77 8.29
CA ASP A 245 -10.21 -12.81 8.23
C ASP A 245 -11.31 -12.36 7.25
N PHE A 246 -11.05 -12.58 5.97
CA PHE A 246 -12.04 -12.33 4.91
C PHE A 246 -13.10 -13.43 4.88
N ASN A 247 -13.78 -13.63 6.01
CA ASN A 247 -14.91 -14.52 6.15
C ASN A 247 -16.16 -13.81 5.61
N LEU A 248 -16.22 -13.68 4.28
CA LEU A 248 -17.42 -13.17 3.61
C LEU A 248 -18.60 -14.15 3.71
N GLY A 249 -18.47 -15.36 4.23
CA GLY A 249 -19.56 -16.35 4.20
C GLY A 249 -19.83 -16.92 2.78
N ILE A 250 -19.11 -16.44 1.76
CA ILE A 250 -18.99 -17.12 0.46
C ILE A 250 -18.03 -18.28 0.67
N THR A 251 -18.51 -19.49 0.45
CA THR A 251 -17.76 -20.74 0.71
C THR A 251 -16.69 -21.02 -0.34
N ASP A 252 -16.74 -20.36 -1.51
CA ASP A 252 -15.76 -20.51 -2.59
C ASP A 252 -15.15 -19.13 -3.01
N PRO A 253 -13.84 -18.92 -2.80
CA PRO A 253 -13.11 -17.74 -3.28
C PRO A 253 -13.30 -17.44 -4.78
N LYS A 254 -13.59 -18.44 -5.61
CA LYS A 254 -13.82 -18.25 -7.05
C LYS A 254 -15.06 -17.43 -7.38
N ASP A 255 -16.10 -17.51 -6.55
CA ASP A 255 -17.33 -16.74 -6.77
C ASP A 255 -17.10 -15.24 -6.53
N ILE A 256 -16.25 -14.91 -5.55
CA ILE A 256 -15.82 -13.52 -5.30
C ILE A 256 -14.98 -13.03 -6.47
N GLU A 257 -14.04 -13.84 -6.95
CA GLU A 257 -13.18 -13.48 -8.09
C GLU A 257 -14.02 -13.22 -9.35
N ALA A 258 -15.00 -14.08 -9.63
CA ALA A 258 -15.92 -13.91 -10.75
C ALA A 258 -16.76 -12.63 -10.64
N LEU A 259 -17.26 -12.33 -9.43
CA LEU A 259 -18.00 -11.08 -9.16
C LEU A 259 -17.10 -9.86 -9.40
N VAL A 260 -15.89 -9.84 -8.83
CA VAL A 260 -14.95 -8.73 -8.97
C VAL A 260 -14.57 -8.51 -10.44
N LYS A 261 -14.32 -9.59 -11.21
CA LYS A 261 -14.05 -9.51 -12.65
C LYS A 261 -15.21 -8.87 -13.41
N LYS A 262 -16.44 -9.32 -13.15
CA LYS A 262 -17.65 -8.78 -13.79
C LYS A 262 -17.87 -7.30 -13.47
N GLU A 263 -17.69 -6.89 -12.22
CA GLU A 263 -17.89 -5.49 -11.82
C GLU A 263 -16.77 -4.57 -12.33
N ARG A 264 -15.56 -5.12 -12.50
CA ARG A 264 -14.45 -4.42 -13.17
C ARG A 264 -14.76 -4.07 -14.62
N GLU A 265 -15.48 -4.92 -15.35
CA GLU A 265 -15.94 -4.62 -16.72
C GLU A 265 -16.90 -3.42 -16.77
N LYS A 266 -17.63 -3.16 -15.68
CA LYS A 266 -18.46 -1.95 -15.54
C LYS A 266 -17.66 -0.71 -15.13
N GLY A 267 -16.37 -0.86 -14.84
CA GLY A 267 -15.49 0.22 -14.39
C GLY A 267 -15.47 0.43 -12.88
N ILE A 268 -16.01 -0.50 -12.08
CA ILE A 268 -15.95 -0.46 -10.61
C ILE A 268 -14.84 -1.39 -10.15
N THR A 269 -13.83 -0.84 -9.48
CA THR A 269 -12.66 -1.61 -9.00
C THR A 269 -12.75 -1.87 -7.49
N LEU A 270 -12.21 -3.00 -7.04
CA LEU A 270 -12.10 -3.35 -5.61
C LEU A 270 -10.63 -3.32 -5.19
N SER A 271 -10.34 -2.73 -4.04
CA SER A 271 -9.03 -2.78 -3.39
C SER A 271 -9.19 -3.17 -1.92
N THR A 272 -8.33 -4.04 -1.44
CA THR A 272 -8.37 -4.55 -0.07
C THR A 272 -7.25 -3.93 0.76
N LEU A 273 -7.60 -3.41 1.93
CA LEU A 273 -6.71 -2.81 2.92
C LEU A 273 -6.73 -3.69 4.17
N GLY A 274 -5.68 -4.50 4.33
CA GLY A 274 -5.46 -5.30 5.54
C GLY A 274 -4.90 -4.43 6.66
N VAL A 275 -5.48 -4.49 7.85
CA VAL A 275 -5.00 -3.76 9.05
C VAL A 275 -4.62 -4.71 10.18
N GLY A 276 -3.77 -4.25 11.08
CA GLY A 276 -3.25 -5.05 12.19
C GLY A 276 -1.92 -5.74 11.91
N ASP A 277 -1.31 -6.23 12.98
CA ASP A 277 0.08 -6.69 13.02
C ASP A 277 0.32 -8.05 12.34
N ASP A 278 -0.75 -8.76 12.03
CA ASP A 278 -0.73 -10.14 11.55
C ASP A 278 -0.90 -10.25 10.01
N ASN A 279 -1.17 -9.13 9.32
CA ASN A 279 -1.73 -9.15 7.97
C ASN A 279 -0.80 -8.75 6.83
N PHE A 280 0.51 -8.71 7.08
CA PHE A 280 1.45 -8.55 5.98
C PHE A 280 1.49 -9.84 5.15
N LYS A 281 0.85 -9.82 3.98
CA LYS A 281 0.90 -10.87 2.95
C LYS A 281 1.25 -10.21 1.62
N ARG A 282 2.48 -10.40 1.14
CA ARG A 282 2.88 -10.05 -0.24
C ARG A 282 2.84 -11.35 -1.03
N SER A 283 2.03 -11.41 -2.09
CA SER A 283 2.11 -12.45 -3.13
C SER A 283 2.69 -11.79 -4.38
N HIS A 284 3.79 -12.33 -4.88
CA HIS A 284 4.39 -11.87 -6.12
C HIS A 284 3.56 -12.38 -7.32
N ASP A 285 2.48 -11.69 -7.67
CA ASP A 285 1.79 -11.91 -8.97
C ASP A 285 2.60 -11.19 -10.06
N GLY A 286 3.75 -11.79 -10.38
CA GLY A 286 4.47 -11.53 -11.61
C GLY A 286 3.77 -12.20 -12.79
N GLU A 287 2.62 -11.69 -13.20
CA GLU A 287 2.16 -11.94 -14.57
C GLU A 287 3.07 -11.13 -15.51
N ASN A 288 3.81 -11.88 -16.34
CA ASN A 288 4.63 -11.38 -17.43
C ASN A 288 3.93 -10.25 -18.19
N CYS A 289 4.53 -9.05 -18.18
CA CYS A 289 4.36 -8.09 -19.26
C CYS A 289 5.18 -8.52 -20.47
#